data_AF-A0A0C2FLD9-F1
#
_entry.id   AF-A0A0C2FLD9-F1
#
_cell.length_a   1.000
_cell.length_b   1.000
_cell.length_c   1.000
_cell.angle_alpha   90.00
_cell.angle_beta   90.00
_cell.angle_gamma   90.00
#
_symmetry.space_group_name_H-M   'P 1'
#
loop_
_entity.id
_entity.type
_entity.pdbx_description
1 polymer ?
#
loop_
_entity_poly.entity_id
_entity_poly.type
_entity_poly.pdbx_seq_one_letter_code
_entity_poly.pdbx_strand_id
1 'polypeptide(L)' 'MPFGQLPVLEVDGKQLAQSLAICRYLARQFGFAGKTPFDEALVDSLADQYTDYRPEIKSYFFVAVGRFQGDK' A
#
# COMPACT_ATOMS: atom_id res chain seq x y z
N MET A 1 -14.56 -5.30 -8.16
CA MET A 1 -13.49 -5.81 -7.26
C MET A 1 -12.53 -6.69 -8.06
N PRO A 2 -11.51 -6.11 -8.71
CA PRO A 2 -10.65 -6.84 -9.65
C PRO A 2 -10.03 -8.14 -9.11
N PHE A 3 -9.68 -8.16 -7.83
CA PHE A 3 -9.03 -9.32 -7.18
C PHE A 3 -9.79 -9.85 -5.96
N GLY A 4 -11.09 -9.52 -5.81
CA GLY A 4 -11.88 -9.95 -4.66
C GLY A 4 -11.41 -9.40 -3.30
N GLN A 5 -10.53 -8.39 -3.29
CA GLN A 5 -9.96 -7.77 -2.11
C GLN A 5 -10.16 -6.25 -2.14
N LEU A 6 -10.26 -5.65 -0.95
CA LEU A 6 -10.14 -4.21 -0.75
C LEU A 6 -8.69 -3.84 -0.41
N PRO A 7 -8.25 -2.60 -0.69
CA PRO A 7 -9.02 -1.49 -1.26
C PRO A 7 -9.16 -1.54 -2.79
N VAL A 8 -10.19 -0.84 -3.31
CA VAL A 8 -10.40 -0.55 -4.73
C VAL A 8 -10.73 0.94 -4.87
N LEU A 9 -10.00 1.64 -5.73
CA LEU A 9 -10.29 3.00 -6.17
C LEU A 9 -11.09 2.94 -7.49
N GLU A 10 -12.11 3.76 -7.63
CA GLU A 10 -12.84 3.93 -8.90
C GLU A 10 -12.62 5.35 -9.44
N VAL A 11 -12.17 5.45 -10.69
CA VAL A 11 -11.97 6.72 -11.40
C VAL A 11 -12.69 6.61 -12.73
N ASP A 12 -13.74 7.42 -12.93
CA ASP A 12 -14.57 7.43 -14.14
C ASP A 12 -15.08 6.03 -14.54
N GLY A 13 -15.56 5.26 -13.55
CA GLY A 13 -16.06 3.91 -13.74
C GLY A 13 -14.98 2.84 -13.96
N LYS A 14 -13.68 3.20 -13.96
CA LYS A 14 -12.56 2.25 -14.04
C LYS A 14 -12.05 1.91 -12.65
N GLN A 15 -11.92 0.62 -12.36
CA GLN A 15 -11.48 0.13 -11.06
C GLN A 15 -9.97 -0.14 -11.04
N LEU A 16 -9.28 0.44 -10.05
CA LEU A 16 -7.87 0.20 -9.71
C LEU A 16 -7.81 -0.46 -8.33
N ALA A 17 -7.25 -1.67 -8.26
CA ALA A 17 -7.00 -2.39 -7.01
C ALA A 17 -5.53 -2.24 -6.57
N GLN A 18 -5.20 -2.83 -5.42
CA GLN A 18 -3.89 -2.79 -4.75
C GLN A 18 -3.56 -1.43 -4.10
N SER A 19 -3.42 -1.46 -2.77
CA SER A 19 -3.18 -0.25 -1.96
C SER A 19 -2.02 0.61 -2.46
N LEU A 20 -0.85 0.03 -2.74
CA LEU A 20 0.30 0.79 -3.25
C LEU A 20 0.10 1.32 -4.68
N ALA A 21 -0.58 0.57 -5.55
CA ALA A 21 -0.86 1.04 -6.90
C ALA A 21 -1.80 2.25 -6.88
N ILE A 22 -2.82 2.21 -6.02
CA ILE A 22 -3.73 3.33 -5.76
C ILE A 22 -2.96 4.54 -5.22
N CYS A 23 -2.13 4.35 -4.19
CA CYS A 23 -1.34 5.44 -3.61
C CYS A 23 -0.40 6.07 -4.64
N ARG A 24 0.34 5.28 -5.42
CA ARG A 24 1.24 5.79 -6.47
C ARG A 24 0.48 6.53 -7.57
N TYR A 25 -0.68 6.03 -7.98
CA TYR A 25 -1.54 6.71 -8.95
C TYR A 25 -1.97 8.10 -8.44
N LEU A 26 -2.53 8.18 -7.24
CA LEU A 26 -2.98 9.44 -6.65
C LEU A 26 -1.80 10.39 -6.38
N ALA A 27 -0.67 9.88 -5.90
CA ALA A 27 0.53 10.68 -5.68
C ALA A 27 1.02 11.34 -6.98
N ARG A 28 0.97 10.65 -8.13
CA ARG A 28 1.29 11.24 -9.43
C ARG A 28 0.26 12.28 -9.87
N GLN A 29 -1.03 12.05 -9.63
CA GLN A 29 -2.08 13.02 -9.99
C GLN A 29 -1.95 14.34 -9.22
N PHE A 30 -1.51 14.29 -7.97
CA PHE A 30 -1.48 15.46 -7.08
C PHE A 30 -0.06 15.99 -6.78
N GLY A 31 0.98 15.49 -7.47
CA GLY A 31 2.35 16.00 -7.33
C GLY A 31 3.08 15.58 -6.05
N PHE A 32 2.71 14.43 -5.46
CA PHE A 32 3.34 13.84 -4.27
C PHE A 32 4.24 12.63 -4.55
N ALA A 33 4.45 12.27 -5.81
CA ALA A 33 5.24 11.07 -6.16
C ALA A 33 6.77 11.29 -6.12
N GLY A 34 7.24 12.53 -6.21
CA GLY A 34 8.66 12.86 -6.40
C GLY A 34 8.80 14.01 -7.40
N LYS A 35 9.97 14.64 -7.47
CA LYS A 35 10.22 15.76 -8.41
C LYS A 35 10.84 15.30 -9.73
N THR A 36 11.48 14.15 -9.72
CA THR A 36 12.14 13.53 -10.87
C THR A 36 11.79 12.05 -10.96
N PRO A 37 11.98 11.40 -12.12
CA PRO A 37 11.75 9.95 -12.24
C PRO A 37 12.57 9.12 -11.25
N PHE A 38 13.76 9.59 -10.87
CA PHE A 38 14.58 8.91 -9.86
C PHE A 38 14.05 9.12 -8.45
N ASP A 39 13.52 10.31 -8.12
CA ASP A 39 12.85 10.53 -6.83
C ASP A 39 11.59 9.66 -6.69
N GLU A 40 10.82 9.50 -7.77
CA GLU A 40 9.67 8.57 -7.78
C GLU A 40 10.13 7.14 -7.53
N ALA A 41 11.19 6.68 -8.21
CA ALA A 41 11.75 5.36 -7.98
C ALA A 41 12.27 5.18 -6.55
N LEU A 42 12.84 6.22 -5.95
CA LEU A 42 13.28 6.20 -4.56
C LEU A 42 12.09 6.07 -3.60
N VAL A 43 11.01 6.83 -3.81
CA VAL A 43 9.76 6.69 -3.05
C VAL A 43 9.19 5.28 -3.19
N ASP A 44 9.12 4.76 -4.41
CA ASP A 44 8.61 3.43 -4.71
C ASP A 44 9.44 2.35 -4.01
N SER A 45 10.78 2.45 -4.04
CA SER A 45 11.67 1.49 -3.37
C SER A 45 11.47 1.43 -1.85
N LEU A 46 11.22 2.58 -1.20
CA LEU A 46 10.93 2.63 0.23
C LEU A 46 9.54 2.06 0.54
N ALA A 47 8.56 2.31 -0.32
CA ALA A 47 7.22 1.75 -0.18
C ALA A 47 7.20 0.21 -0.36
N ASP A 48 8.01 -0.30 -1.27
CA ASP A 48 8.20 -1.74 -1.48
C ASP A 48 8.94 -2.37 -0.30
N GLN A 49 10.00 -1.74 0.22
CA GLN A 49 10.67 -2.19 1.45
C GLN A 49 9.72 -2.23 2.66
N TYR A 50 8.83 -1.25 2.79
CA TYR A 50 7.78 -1.27 3.81
C TYR A 50 6.80 -2.43 3.60
N THR A 51 6.52 -2.79 2.35
CA THR A 51 5.65 -3.92 2.01
C THR A 51 6.29 -5.25 2.35
N ASP A 52 7.60 -5.40 2.19
CA ASP A 52 8.35 -6.58 2.62
C ASP A 52 8.43 -6.69 4.15
N TYR A 53 8.57 -5.56 4.84
CA TYR A 53 8.55 -5.50 6.30
C TYR A 53 7.18 -5.88 6.90
N ARG A 54 6.06 -5.51 6.25
CA ARG A 54 4.73 -5.67 6.85
C ARG A 54 4.35 -7.14 7.18
N PRO A 55 4.67 -8.13 6.33
CA PRO A 55 4.57 -9.55 6.66
C PRO A 55 5.38 -9.95 7.89
N GLU A 56 6.60 -9.43 8.06
CA GLU A 56 7.50 -9.78 9.18
C GLU A 56 6.87 -9.43 10.54
N ILE A 57 6.18 -8.30 10.61
CA ILE A 57 5.49 -7.85 11.83
C ILE A 57 4.02 -8.25 11.91
N LYS A 58 3.51 -9.01 10.94
CA LYS A 58 2.07 -9.25 10.80
C LYS A 58 1.48 -9.94 12.02
N SER A 59 2.11 -11.00 12.53
CA SER A 59 1.63 -11.72 13.71
C SER A 59 1.52 -10.78 14.92
N TYR A 60 2.61 -10.09 15.23
CA TYR A 60 2.68 -9.11 16.31
C TYR A 60 1.62 -8.03 16.15
N PHE A 61 1.51 -7.41 14.97
CA PHE A 61 0.58 -6.31 14.72
C PHE A 61 -0.87 -6.74 14.96
N PHE A 62 -1.27 -7.90 14.44
CA PHE A 62 -2.64 -8.39 14.62
C PHE A 62 -2.96 -8.76 16.09
N VAL A 63 -1.99 -9.22 16.87
CA VAL A 63 -2.15 -9.41 18.32
C VAL A 63 -2.26 -8.05 19.02
N ALA A 64 -1.36 -7.12 18.74
CA ALA A 64 -1.31 -5.80 19.36
C ALA A 64 -2.60 -4.97 19.14
N VAL A 65 -3.23 -5.11 17.97
CA VAL A 65 -4.51 -4.43 17.65
C VAL A 65 -5.75 -5.26 18.02
N GLY A 66 -5.59 -6.33 18.80
CA GLY A 66 -6.69 -7.14 19.36
C GLY A 66 -7.45 -7.97 18.32
N ARG A 67 -6.88 -8.21 17.14
CA ARG A 67 -7.48 -9.04 16.09
C ARG A 67 -7.23 -10.52 16.30
N PHE A 68 -6.10 -10.88 16.91
CA PHE A 68 -5.74 -12.27 17.26
C PHE A 68 -5.38 -12.40 18.74
N GLN A 69 -5.55 -13.61 19.28
CA GLN A 69 -5.08 -13.97 20.62
C GLN A 69 -3.56 -14.15 20.56
N GLY A 70 -2.83 -13.48 21.46
CA GLY A 70 -1.40 -13.71 21.61
C GLY A 70 -1.09 -15.11 22.13
N ASP A 71 0.01 -15.65 21.67
CA ASP A 71 0.76 -16.74 22.26
C ASP A 71 1.24 -16.26 23.64
N LYS A 72 0.57 -16.77 24.68
CA LYS A 72 0.72 -16.41 26.10
C LYS A 72 2.13 -16.07 26.55
#